data_AF-A0A7G2UE33-F1
#
_entry.id   AF-A0A7G2UE33-F1
#
_cell.length_a   1.000
_cell.length_b   1.000
_cell.length_c   1.000
_cell.angle_alpha   90.00
_cell.angle_beta   90.00
_cell.angle_gamma   90.00
#
_symmetry.space_group_name_H-M   'P 1'
#
loop_
_entity.id
_entity.type
_entity.pdbx_description
1 polymer ?
#
loop_
_entity_poly.entity_id
_entity_poly.type
_entity_poly.pdbx_seq_one_letter_code
_entity_poly.pdbx_strand_id
1 'polypeptide(L)'
;MSKPTEYLMPTKLVAMVEDAKPSLHLLRLFHACYAYVDRNPLLHVGVIALSNRPACTVLCSDLAAITGSPQAKSNAWIKSAIDGEGWRSLFSLLTLDTTGRLLTFKFAPKVGVAAQRNEEKTPFAMLDSEEIRVIRSVDEAFFYTRALMVAQSNQPLFYLPNICPEVAPWTDNSKKSWLRIAARVGAKLDQHYLIIPRRDPLTRRVTRVRVNVTTKSSFWTAGQFFPLPPCPPVSIVHDGKFRSLSRDELVSRKMWTRVTRP
;
A
#
# COMPACT_ATOMS: atom_id res chain seq x y z
N MET A 1 -21.90 -3.98 3.96
CA MET A 1 -21.92 -3.79 2.50
C MET A 1 -20.70 -2.96 2.13
N SER A 2 -19.94 -3.37 1.10
CA SER A 2 -18.79 -2.60 0.61
C SER A 2 -19.26 -1.29 -0.02
N LYS A 3 -18.45 -0.23 0.09
CA LYS A 3 -18.77 1.05 -0.56
C LYS A 3 -18.66 0.90 -2.09
N PRO A 4 -19.40 1.70 -2.88
CA PRO A 4 -19.24 1.73 -4.34
C PRO A 4 -17.82 2.09 -4.81
N THR A 5 -17.06 2.77 -3.95
CA THR A 5 -15.68 3.19 -4.19
C THR A 5 -14.65 2.14 -3.76
N GLU A 6 -15.09 0.99 -3.24
CA GLU A 6 -14.19 -0.07 -2.85
C GLU A 6 -13.90 -1.02 -4.01
N TYR A 7 -12.72 -1.64 -3.98
CA TYR A 7 -12.30 -2.69 -4.90
C TYR A 7 -11.28 -3.61 -4.21
N LEU A 8 -11.22 -4.87 -4.66
CA LEU A 8 -10.44 -5.90 -3.99
C LEU A 8 -9.08 -6.10 -4.66
N MET A 9 -8.01 -6.01 -3.88
CA MET A 9 -6.64 -6.23 -4.35
C MET A 9 -5.97 -7.40 -3.62
N PRO A 10 -5.69 -8.53 -4.30
CA PRO A 10 -5.04 -9.69 -3.67
C PRO A 10 -3.59 -9.41 -3.24
N THR A 11 -3.08 -10.12 -2.22
CA THR A 11 -1.69 -9.96 -1.74
C THR A 11 -0.64 -10.10 -2.84
N LYS A 12 -0.80 -11.07 -3.75
CA LYS A 12 0.14 -11.27 -4.87
C LYS A 12 0.20 -10.05 -5.78
N LEU A 13 -0.94 -9.41 -6.03
CA LEU A 13 -1.01 -8.20 -6.85
C LEU A 13 -0.40 -7.00 -6.12
N VAL A 14 -0.65 -6.85 -4.82
CA VAL A 14 -0.02 -5.79 -4.01
C VAL A 14 1.50 -5.90 -4.03
N ALA A 15 2.05 -7.09 -3.80
CA ALA A 15 3.50 -7.31 -3.86
C ALA A 15 4.07 -6.95 -5.25
N MET A 16 3.39 -7.36 -6.32
CA MET A 16 3.82 -7.03 -7.69
C MET A 16 3.83 -5.53 -7.97
N VAL A 17 2.84 -4.78 -7.49
CA VAL A 17 2.79 -3.33 -7.65
C VAL A 17 3.87 -2.63 -6.83
N GLU A 18 4.19 -3.14 -5.65
CA GLU A 18 5.32 -2.64 -4.84
C GLU A 18 6.66 -2.87 -5.56
N ASP A 19 6.89 -4.07 -6.10
CA ASP A 19 8.12 -4.43 -6.81
C ASP A 19 8.31 -3.64 -8.11
N ALA A 20 7.22 -3.20 -8.74
CA ALA A 20 7.23 -2.34 -9.91
C ALA A 20 7.75 -0.91 -9.63
N LYS A 21 7.82 -0.50 -8.35
CA LYS A 21 8.26 0.83 -7.89
C LYS A 21 7.65 1.99 -8.72
N PRO A 22 6.31 2.03 -8.90
CA PRO A 22 5.67 3.02 -9.74
C PRO A 22 5.83 4.44 -9.15
N SER A 23 5.86 5.44 -10.04
CA SER A 23 5.61 6.82 -9.61
C SER A 23 4.20 6.96 -9.02
N LEU A 24 3.94 8.02 -8.26
CA LEU A 24 2.59 8.24 -7.69
C LEU A 24 1.51 8.36 -8.79
N HIS A 25 1.86 8.96 -9.93
CA HIS A 25 0.95 9.08 -11.07
C HIS A 25 0.64 7.71 -11.69
N LEU A 26 1.66 6.89 -11.92
CA LEU A 26 1.49 5.53 -12.42
C LEU A 26 0.71 4.65 -11.44
N LEU A 27 0.98 4.79 -10.14
CA LEU A 27 0.27 4.05 -9.10
C LEU A 27 -1.22 4.41 -9.09
N ARG A 28 -1.55 5.71 -9.12
CA ARG A 28 -2.95 6.17 -9.24
C ARG A 28 -3.59 5.62 -10.50
N LEU A 29 -2.90 5.67 -11.64
CA LEU A 29 -3.43 5.20 -12.91
C LEU A 29 -3.72 3.71 -12.87
N PHE A 30 -2.79 2.93 -12.31
CA PHE A 30 -2.97 1.50 -12.08
C PHE A 30 -4.22 1.21 -11.24
N HIS A 31 -4.36 1.87 -10.09
CA HIS A 31 -5.53 1.71 -9.24
C HIS A 31 -6.83 2.17 -9.93
N ALA A 32 -6.78 3.20 -10.78
CA ALA A 32 -7.94 3.68 -11.55
C ALA A 32 -8.42 2.61 -12.53
N CYS A 33 -7.50 2.12 -13.38
CA CYS A 33 -7.79 1.10 -14.38
C CYS A 33 -8.24 -0.21 -13.72
N TYR A 34 -7.58 -0.61 -12.62
CA TYR A 34 -7.91 -1.83 -11.91
C TYR A 34 -9.29 -1.75 -11.26
N ALA A 35 -9.60 -0.66 -10.55
CA ALA A 35 -10.92 -0.46 -9.94
C ALA A 35 -12.03 -0.30 -10.99
N TYR A 36 -11.76 0.35 -12.13
CA TYR A 36 -12.71 0.44 -13.24
C TYR A 36 -13.12 -0.95 -13.74
N VAL A 37 -12.15 -1.85 -13.89
CA VAL A 37 -12.39 -3.24 -14.31
C VAL A 37 -13.05 -4.06 -13.21
N ASP A 38 -12.57 -4.00 -11.97
CA ASP A 38 -13.09 -4.79 -10.84
C ASP A 38 -14.55 -4.46 -10.51
N ARG A 39 -14.97 -3.20 -10.73
CA ARG A 39 -16.35 -2.75 -10.50
C ARG A 39 -17.31 -3.06 -11.65
N ASN A 40 -16.80 -3.42 -12.82
CA ASN A 40 -17.64 -3.70 -13.97
C ASN A 40 -17.84 -5.22 -14.13
N PRO A 41 -19.05 -5.76 -13.94
CA PRO A 41 -19.30 -7.20 -13.99
C PRO A 41 -19.05 -7.82 -15.37
N LEU A 42 -19.01 -6.99 -16.43
CA LEU A 42 -18.74 -7.43 -17.80
C LEU A 42 -17.25 -7.47 -18.13
N LEU A 43 -16.39 -6.95 -17.24
CA LEU A 43 -14.95 -6.92 -17.43
C LEU A 43 -14.26 -7.86 -16.43
N HIS A 44 -13.14 -8.42 -16.86
CA HIS A 44 -12.33 -9.28 -15.99
C HIS A 44 -10.85 -8.99 -16.25
N VAL A 45 -10.10 -8.70 -15.18
CA VAL A 45 -8.67 -8.34 -15.25
C VAL A 45 -7.88 -9.40 -16.00
N GLY A 46 -8.14 -10.68 -15.70
CA GLY A 46 -7.51 -11.80 -16.39
C GLY A 46 -7.79 -11.83 -17.90
N VAL A 47 -8.99 -11.46 -18.35
CA VAL A 47 -9.37 -11.46 -19.77
C VAL A 47 -8.69 -10.30 -20.50
N ILE A 48 -8.67 -9.11 -19.91
CA ILE A 48 -8.00 -7.92 -20.47
C ILE A 48 -6.48 -8.14 -20.58
N ALA A 49 -5.90 -8.91 -19.66
CA ALA A 49 -4.47 -9.25 -19.66
C ALA A 49 -4.07 -10.27 -20.75
N LEU A 50 -5.02 -10.97 -21.38
CA LEU A 50 -4.71 -11.95 -22.44
C LEU A 50 -4.28 -11.24 -23.73
N SER A 51 -3.17 -11.71 -24.33
CA SER A 51 -2.61 -11.11 -25.55
C SER A 51 -3.59 -11.11 -26.72
N ASN A 52 -4.43 -12.15 -26.86
CA ASN A 52 -5.37 -12.34 -27.96
C ASN A 52 -6.75 -11.66 -27.77
N ARG A 53 -6.97 -10.97 -26.65
CA ARG A 53 -8.22 -10.23 -26.38
C ARG A 53 -8.07 -8.74 -26.71
N PRO A 54 -9.16 -8.01 -27.00
CA PRO A 54 -9.07 -6.57 -27.23
C PRO A 54 -8.59 -5.82 -25.98
N ALA A 55 -7.99 -4.65 -26.21
CA ALA A 55 -7.66 -3.73 -25.13
C ALA A 55 -8.92 -3.10 -24.54
N CYS A 56 -8.80 -2.59 -23.31
CA CYS A 56 -9.86 -1.80 -22.69
C CYS A 56 -9.64 -0.33 -23.03
N THR A 57 -10.67 0.34 -23.55
CA THR A 57 -10.66 1.77 -23.84
C THR A 57 -11.66 2.48 -22.94
N VAL A 58 -11.23 3.56 -22.27
CA VAL A 58 -12.00 4.26 -21.24
C VAL A 58 -11.73 5.76 -21.29
N LEU A 59 -12.72 6.56 -20.88
CA LEU A 59 -12.55 8.00 -20.77
C LEU A 59 -11.60 8.35 -19.61
N CYS A 60 -10.66 9.25 -19.87
CA CYS A 60 -9.75 9.76 -18.86
C CYS A 60 -10.50 10.44 -17.69
N SER A 61 -11.68 11.03 -17.95
CA SER A 61 -12.55 11.59 -16.91
C SER A 61 -13.03 10.54 -15.92
N ASP A 62 -13.36 9.34 -16.39
CA ASP A 62 -13.87 8.27 -15.54
C ASP A 62 -12.76 7.76 -14.63
N LEU A 63 -11.55 7.60 -15.16
CA LEU A 63 -10.38 7.24 -14.37
C LEU A 63 -10.01 8.33 -13.34
N ALA A 64 -10.12 9.60 -13.74
CA ALA A 64 -9.89 10.72 -12.84
C ALA A 64 -10.93 10.79 -11.70
N ALA A 65 -12.17 10.39 -11.95
CA ALA A 65 -13.19 10.27 -10.92
C ALA A 65 -12.87 9.17 -9.90
N ILE A 66 -12.12 8.13 -10.29
CA ILE A 66 -11.75 7.01 -9.40
C ILE A 66 -10.54 7.36 -8.52
N THR A 67 -9.39 7.74 -9.11
CA THR A 67 -8.12 7.96 -8.35
C THR A 67 -7.42 9.29 -8.65
N GLY A 68 -7.99 10.13 -9.52
CA GLY A 68 -7.46 11.47 -9.79
C GLY A 68 -7.46 12.33 -8.54
N SER A 69 -6.37 13.07 -8.34
CA SER A 69 -6.26 14.03 -7.22
C SER A 69 -7.43 15.03 -7.30
N PRO A 70 -8.15 15.30 -6.18
CA PRO A 70 -9.28 16.23 -6.20
C PRO A 70 -8.89 17.67 -6.58
N GLN A 71 -7.60 18.02 -6.44
CA GLN A 71 -7.06 19.33 -6.79
C GLN A 71 -6.54 19.39 -8.23
N ALA A 72 -6.54 18.28 -8.96
CA ALA A 72 -6.07 18.25 -10.35
C ALA A 72 -7.08 18.97 -11.25
N LYS A 73 -6.60 19.99 -11.99
CA LYS A 73 -7.42 20.74 -12.96
C LYS A 73 -7.50 20.07 -14.33
N SER A 74 -6.73 19.01 -14.56
CA SER A 74 -6.64 18.32 -15.84
C SER A 74 -6.19 16.87 -15.68
N ASN A 75 -6.33 16.09 -16.75
CA ASN A 75 -5.85 14.70 -16.85
C ASN A 75 -4.36 14.60 -17.21
N ALA A 76 -3.59 15.68 -17.10
CA ALA A 76 -2.16 15.70 -17.41
C ALA A 76 -1.36 14.64 -16.62
N TRP A 77 -1.84 14.29 -15.42
CA TRP A 77 -1.24 13.25 -14.60
C TRP A 77 -1.25 11.85 -15.25
N ILE A 78 -2.22 11.55 -16.12
CA ILE A 78 -2.27 10.30 -16.89
C ILE A 78 -1.15 10.30 -17.92
N LYS A 79 -0.97 11.42 -18.62
CA LYS A 79 0.15 11.59 -19.55
C LYS A 79 1.49 11.45 -18.82
N SER A 80 1.65 12.10 -17.66
CA SER A 80 2.85 11.94 -16.82
C SER A 80 3.09 10.50 -16.35
N ALA A 81 2.04 9.69 -16.16
CA ALA A 81 2.18 8.28 -15.82
C ALA A 81 2.68 7.43 -17.01
N ILE A 82 2.31 7.81 -18.24
CA ILE A 82 2.69 7.11 -19.49
C ILE A 82 4.09 7.52 -19.95
N ASP A 83 4.37 8.82 -19.90
CA ASP A 83 5.67 9.40 -20.22
C ASP A 83 6.73 8.99 -19.19
N GLY A 84 6.30 8.67 -17.96
CA GLY A 84 7.15 8.09 -16.93
C GLY A 84 7.59 6.67 -17.27
N GLU A 85 8.77 6.28 -16.81
CA GLU A 85 9.26 4.91 -16.93
C GLU A 85 8.51 3.94 -15.98
N GLY A 86 8.67 2.64 -16.22
CA GLY A 86 8.23 1.58 -15.29
C GLY A 86 6.83 1.01 -15.52
N TRP A 87 5.96 1.65 -16.32
CA TRP A 87 4.60 1.14 -16.57
C TRP A 87 4.55 -0.23 -17.23
N ARG A 88 5.56 -0.60 -18.02
CA ARG A 88 5.65 -1.90 -18.73
C ARG A 88 5.67 -3.10 -17.78
N SER A 89 6.01 -2.88 -16.51
CA SER A 89 5.91 -3.90 -15.48
C SER A 89 4.47 -4.19 -15.06
N LEU A 90 3.52 -3.29 -15.31
CA LEU A 90 2.11 -3.40 -14.91
C LEU A 90 1.15 -3.50 -16.10
N PHE A 91 1.51 -2.89 -17.23
CA PHE A 91 0.72 -2.88 -18.46
C PHE A 91 1.52 -3.44 -19.64
N SER A 92 0.85 -4.16 -20.53
CA SER A 92 1.38 -4.58 -21.84
C SER A 92 1.05 -3.57 -22.94
N LEU A 93 -0.01 -2.79 -22.75
CA LEU A 93 -0.39 -1.66 -23.60
C LEU A 93 -0.87 -0.53 -22.70
N LEU A 94 -0.43 0.70 -22.95
CA LEU A 94 -0.90 1.88 -22.25
C LEU A 94 -0.70 3.10 -23.16
N THR A 95 -1.77 3.55 -23.80
CA THR A 95 -1.72 4.64 -24.79
C THR A 95 -2.88 5.61 -24.61
N LEU A 96 -2.59 6.90 -24.80
CA LEU A 96 -3.61 7.94 -24.92
C LEU A 96 -3.93 8.15 -26.40
N ASP A 97 -5.19 8.46 -26.68
CA ASP A 97 -5.59 8.95 -28.01
C ASP A 97 -4.99 10.34 -28.28
N THR A 98 -5.07 10.79 -29.54
CA THR A 98 -4.50 12.08 -29.96
C THR A 98 -5.13 13.28 -29.25
N THR A 99 -6.37 13.15 -28.77
CA THR A 99 -7.07 14.20 -28.03
C THR A 99 -6.81 14.16 -26.52
N GLY A 100 -6.19 13.09 -26.01
CA GLY A 100 -5.95 12.85 -24.58
C GLY A 100 -7.23 12.55 -23.78
N ARG A 101 -8.35 12.30 -24.44
CA ARG A 101 -9.66 12.02 -23.83
C ARG A 101 -9.86 10.55 -23.50
N LEU A 102 -9.27 9.66 -24.29
CA LEU A 102 -9.40 8.22 -24.17
C LEU A 102 -8.06 7.57 -23.83
N LEU A 103 -8.08 6.70 -22.82
CA LEU A 103 -6.98 5.81 -22.51
C LEU A 103 -7.32 4.42 -23.02
N THR A 104 -6.41 3.82 -23.78
CA THR A 104 -6.47 2.40 -24.15
C THR A 104 -5.38 1.63 -23.41
N PHE A 105 -5.74 0.58 -22.69
CA PHE A 105 -4.81 -0.18 -21.88
C PHE A 105 -5.04 -1.69 -21.92
N LYS A 106 -3.96 -2.43 -21.65
CA LYS A 106 -3.96 -3.86 -21.33
C LYS A 106 -3.04 -4.10 -20.16
N PHE A 107 -3.49 -4.87 -19.19
CA PHE A 107 -2.62 -5.31 -18.10
C PHE A 107 -1.53 -6.24 -18.64
N ALA A 108 -0.37 -6.26 -17.97
CA ALA A 108 0.62 -7.28 -18.24
C ALA A 108 0.05 -8.66 -17.88
N PRO A 109 0.38 -9.75 -18.60
CA PRO A 109 -0.16 -11.09 -18.32
C PRO A 109 0.00 -11.52 -16.85
N LYS A 110 1.14 -11.17 -16.23
CA LYS A 110 1.40 -11.45 -14.80
C LYS A 110 0.43 -10.74 -13.85
N VAL A 111 -0.06 -9.54 -14.20
CA VAL A 111 -1.10 -8.84 -13.42
C VAL A 111 -2.42 -9.62 -13.51
N GLY A 112 -2.77 -10.11 -14.70
CA GLY A 112 -3.93 -10.98 -14.89
C GLY A 112 -3.91 -12.21 -13.98
N VAL A 113 -2.75 -12.88 -13.88
CA VAL A 113 -2.54 -14.04 -12.98
C VAL A 113 -2.59 -13.62 -11.51
N ALA A 114 -1.91 -12.54 -11.13
CA ALA A 114 -1.86 -12.08 -9.73
C ALA A 114 -3.21 -11.54 -9.21
N ALA A 115 -4.09 -11.09 -10.12
CA ALA A 115 -5.45 -10.65 -9.82
C ALA A 115 -6.45 -11.83 -9.66
N GLN A 116 -6.07 -13.05 -10.06
CA GLN A 116 -6.96 -14.20 -9.92
C GLN A 116 -7.27 -14.48 -8.45
N ARG A 117 -8.56 -14.66 -8.16
CA ARG A 117 -9.09 -14.94 -6.81
C ARG A 117 -9.07 -16.44 -6.51
N ASN A 118 -8.00 -17.14 -6.88
CA ASN A 118 -8.01 -18.60 -6.99
C ASN A 118 -8.10 -19.37 -5.66
N GLU A 119 -8.14 -18.71 -4.50
CA GLU A 119 -8.27 -19.42 -3.22
C GLU A 119 -9.12 -18.60 -2.24
N GLU A 120 -10.13 -19.23 -1.63
CA GLU A 120 -10.99 -18.66 -0.59
C GLU A 120 -10.22 -18.13 0.63
N LYS A 121 -8.93 -18.44 0.74
CA LYS A 121 -8.04 -18.08 1.86
C LYS A 121 -6.92 -17.09 1.49
N THR A 122 -6.84 -16.59 0.25
CA THR A 122 -5.78 -15.64 -0.08
C THR A 122 -6.08 -14.29 0.58
N PRO A 123 -5.16 -13.71 1.40
CA PRO A 123 -5.38 -12.39 1.97
C PRO A 123 -5.53 -11.33 0.87
N PHE A 124 -6.32 -10.31 1.14
CA PHE A 124 -6.58 -9.22 0.22
C PHE A 124 -6.77 -7.91 0.98
N ALA A 125 -6.57 -6.80 0.29
CA ALA A 125 -6.96 -5.48 0.77
C ALA A 125 -8.25 -5.05 0.07
N MET A 126 -9.24 -4.61 0.85
CA MET A 126 -10.39 -3.88 0.32
C MET A 126 -10.02 -2.39 0.30
N LEU A 127 -9.63 -1.87 -0.86
CA LEU A 127 -9.13 -0.51 -1.02
C LEU A 127 -10.26 0.44 -1.39
N ASP A 128 -10.29 1.64 -0.79
CA ASP A 128 -11.20 2.71 -1.17
C ASP A 128 -10.51 3.65 -2.16
N SER A 129 -11.06 3.82 -3.35
CA SER A 129 -10.46 4.67 -4.37
C SER A 129 -10.41 6.13 -3.96
N GLU A 130 -11.38 6.62 -3.19
CA GLU A 130 -11.37 7.99 -2.66
C GLU A 130 -10.17 8.25 -1.76
N GLU A 131 -9.73 7.21 -1.03
CA GLU A 131 -8.53 7.33 -0.20
C GLU A 131 -7.26 7.40 -1.05
N ILE A 132 -7.18 6.61 -2.13
CA ILE A 132 -6.07 6.70 -3.09
C ILE A 132 -5.99 8.08 -3.76
N ARG A 133 -7.13 8.75 -4.00
CA ARG A 133 -7.16 10.12 -4.57
C ARG A 133 -6.41 11.12 -3.72
N VAL A 134 -6.59 11.08 -2.40
CA VAL A 134 -6.04 12.09 -1.47
C VAL A 134 -4.63 11.78 -0.97
N ILE A 135 -4.13 10.56 -1.19
CA ILE A 135 -2.78 10.15 -0.78
C ILE A 135 -1.69 10.95 -1.52
N ARG A 136 -0.65 11.36 -0.79
CA ARG A 136 0.36 12.29 -1.30
C ARG A 136 1.69 11.64 -1.68
N SER A 137 1.89 10.37 -1.35
CA SER A 137 3.10 9.62 -1.71
C SER A 137 2.83 8.15 -1.97
N VAL A 138 3.72 7.52 -2.74
CA VAL A 138 3.71 6.07 -3.01
C VAL A 138 3.81 5.28 -1.71
N ASP A 139 4.71 5.67 -0.81
CA ASP A 139 4.89 5.05 0.49
C ASP A 139 3.61 5.06 1.35
N GLU A 140 2.83 6.14 1.28
CA GLU A 140 1.56 6.23 2.01
C GLU A 140 0.49 5.31 1.41
N ALA A 141 0.44 5.19 0.09
CA ALA A 141 -0.46 4.24 -0.59
C ALA A 141 -0.13 2.79 -0.23
N PHE A 142 1.16 2.43 -0.19
CA PHE A 142 1.56 1.09 0.20
C PHE A 142 1.34 0.82 1.69
N PHE A 143 1.62 1.79 2.58
CA PHE A 143 1.31 1.64 4.00
C PHE A 143 -0.20 1.41 4.21
N TYR A 144 -1.04 2.24 3.59
CA TYR A 144 -2.49 2.12 3.64
C TYR A 144 -2.96 0.75 3.16
N THR A 145 -2.43 0.29 2.03
CA THR A 145 -2.77 -1.01 1.44
C THR A 145 -2.37 -2.16 2.37
N ARG A 146 -1.15 -2.15 2.91
CA ARG A 146 -0.65 -3.19 3.83
C ARG A 146 -1.40 -3.19 5.15
N ALA A 147 -1.74 -2.03 5.70
CA ALA A 147 -2.51 -1.89 6.93
C ALA A 147 -3.93 -2.47 6.79
N LEU A 148 -4.59 -2.21 5.66
CA LEU A 148 -5.91 -2.80 5.36
C LEU A 148 -5.85 -4.32 5.18
N MET A 149 -4.82 -4.81 4.49
CA MET A 149 -4.66 -6.24 4.21
C MET A 149 -4.59 -7.10 5.46
N VAL A 150 -4.06 -6.55 6.56
CA VAL A 150 -3.89 -7.27 7.81
C VAL A 150 -4.94 -6.93 8.85
N ALA A 151 -5.84 -5.98 8.59
CA ALA A 151 -6.72 -5.38 9.59
C ALA A 151 -7.64 -6.39 10.31
N GLN A 152 -7.98 -7.50 9.65
CA GLN A 152 -8.85 -8.56 10.17
C GLN A 152 -8.09 -9.74 10.80
N SER A 153 -6.75 -9.71 10.79
CA SER A 153 -5.94 -10.76 11.40
C SER A 153 -5.93 -10.63 12.93
N ASN A 154 -5.85 -11.75 13.63
CA ASN A 154 -5.69 -11.76 15.10
C ASN A 154 -4.40 -11.03 15.53
N GLN A 155 -3.29 -11.30 14.85
CA GLN A 155 -2.00 -10.65 15.11
C GLN A 155 -1.54 -9.85 13.88
N PRO A 156 -2.17 -8.70 13.63
CA PRO A 156 -2.02 -7.99 12.36
C PRO A 156 -0.63 -7.35 12.26
N LEU A 157 0.18 -7.80 11.30
CA LEU A 157 1.52 -7.28 11.09
C LEU A 157 1.89 -7.25 9.62
N PHE A 158 2.73 -6.30 9.24
CA PHE A 158 3.33 -6.24 7.92
C PHE A 158 4.75 -5.66 7.99
N TYR A 159 5.44 -5.63 6.85
CA TYR A 159 6.75 -4.99 6.74
C TYR A 159 6.63 -3.75 5.86
N LEU A 160 7.33 -2.67 6.24
CA LEU A 160 7.41 -1.49 5.39
C LEU A 160 8.04 -1.86 4.04
N PRO A 161 7.47 -1.43 2.92
CA PRO A 161 8.03 -1.69 1.60
C PRO A 161 9.31 -0.87 1.40
N ASN A 162 10.14 -1.31 0.45
CA ASN A 162 11.31 -0.56 -0.02
C ASN A 162 12.33 -0.16 1.07
N ILE A 163 12.44 -0.89 2.18
CA ILE A 163 13.55 -0.71 3.13
C ILE A 163 14.75 -1.53 2.63
N CYS A 164 15.84 -0.85 2.30
CA CYS A 164 17.08 -1.49 1.84
C CYS A 164 18.28 -0.62 2.27
N PRO A 165 19.28 -1.18 2.98
CA PRO A 165 20.39 -0.38 3.50
C PRO A 165 21.18 0.40 2.43
N GLU A 166 21.20 -0.10 1.20
CA GLU A 166 21.98 0.44 0.09
C GLU A 166 21.24 1.54 -0.68
N VAL A 167 19.95 1.32 -0.99
CA VAL A 167 19.18 2.22 -1.87
C VAL A 167 18.13 3.05 -1.14
N ALA A 168 17.67 2.60 0.03
CA ALA A 168 16.60 3.24 0.80
C ALA A 168 16.79 3.00 2.31
N PRO A 169 17.88 3.55 2.89
CA PRO A 169 18.27 3.25 4.25
C PRO A 169 17.29 3.79 5.29
N TRP A 170 17.19 3.07 6.42
CA TRP A 170 16.48 3.54 7.61
C TRP A 170 17.32 4.57 8.38
N THR A 171 17.13 5.84 8.03
CA THR A 171 17.74 7.02 8.66
C THR A 171 16.70 7.73 9.52
N ASP A 172 17.09 8.74 10.29
CA ASP A 172 16.13 9.52 11.08
C ASP A 172 15.11 10.25 10.19
N ASN A 173 15.51 10.68 8.99
CA ASN A 173 14.62 11.32 8.03
C ASN A 173 13.59 10.33 7.45
N SER A 174 14.03 9.16 6.98
CA SER A 174 13.10 8.16 6.44
C SER A 174 12.20 7.59 7.55
N LYS A 175 12.74 7.35 8.75
CA LYS A 175 11.96 7.01 9.95
C LYS A 175 10.88 8.04 10.23
N LYS A 176 11.21 9.34 10.29
CA LYS A 176 10.23 10.40 10.56
C LYS A 176 9.16 10.50 9.47
N SER A 177 9.53 10.28 8.21
CA SER A 177 8.58 10.21 7.09
C SER A 177 7.58 9.08 7.30
N TRP A 178 8.05 7.86 7.55
CA TRP A 178 7.21 6.69 7.80
C TRP A 178 6.32 6.85 9.04
N LEU A 179 6.83 7.46 10.11
CA LEU A 179 6.03 7.71 11.31
C LEU A 179 4.90 8.72 11.05
N ARG A 180 5.11 9.74 10.21
CA ARG A 180 4.05 10.66 9.77
C ARG A 180 3.01 9.96 8.89
N ILE A 181 3.45 9.06 8.01
CA ILE A 181 2.55 8.24 7.19
C ILE A 181 1.69 7.36 8.10
N ALA A 182 2.32 6.61 8.99
CA ALA A 182 1.64 5.75 9.95
C ALA A 182 0.64 6.56 10.81
N ALA A 183 0.99 7.77 11.24
CA ALA A 183 0.07 8.63 12.00
C ALA A 183 -1.17 9.02 11.18
N ARG A 184 -1.01 9.41 9.91
CA ARG A 184 -2.13 9.74 9.02
C ARG A 184 -3.02 8.54 8.73
N VAL A 185 -2.42 7.41 8.37
CA VAL A 185 -3.16 6.18 8.08
C VAL A 185 -3.83 5.63 9.35
N GLY A 186 -3.18 5.73 10.51
CA GLY A 186 -3.74 5.30 11.79
C GLY A 186 -4.98 6.09 12.19
N ALA A 187 -4.94 7.42 12.05
CA ALA A 187 -6.12 8.26 12.28
C ALA A 187 -7.27 7.92 11.32
N LYS A 188 -6.95 7.58 10.06
CA LYS A 188 -7.93 7.22 9.03
C LYS A 188 -8.58 5.86 9.25
N LEU A 189 -7.79 4.85 9.64
CA LEU A 189 -8.25 3.47 9.79
C LEU A 189 -8.67 3.13 11.23
N ASP A 190 -8.55 4.08 12.17
CA ASP A 190 -8.71 3.84 13.61
C ASP A 190 -7.78 2.72 14.11
N GLN A 191 -6.50 2.84 13.74
CA GLN A 191 -5.44 1.87 14.03
C GLN A 191 -4.26 2.53 14.75
N HIS A 192 -3.54 1.74 15.53
CA HIS A 192 -2.29 2.14 16.18
C HIS A 192 -1.16 1.22 15.74
N TYR A 193 0.07 1.71 15.81
CA TYR A 193 1.22 0.99 15.25
C TYR A 193 2.42 0.96 16.18
N LEU A 194 3.09 -0.17 16.20
CA LEU A 194 4.41 -0.35 16.78
C LEU A 194 5.40 -0.64 15.64
N ILE A 195 6.33 0.28 15.42
CA ILE A 195 7.31 0.26 14.34
C ILE A 195 8.64 -0.27 14.88
N ILE A 196 9.05 -1.44 14.38
CA ILE A 196 10.17 -2.25 14.91
C ILE A 196 11.22 -2.46 13.82
N PRO A 197 12.32 -1.66 13.82
CA PRO A 197 13.42 -1.89 12.90
C PRO A 197 14.15 -3.20 13.22
N ARG A 198 14.53 -3.95 12.18
CA ARG A 198 15.30 -5.19 12.28
C ARG A 198 16.66 -4.99 11.63
N ARG A 199 17.72 -5.28 12.39
CA ARG A 199 19.10 -5.19 11.92
C ARG A 199 19.58 -6.52 11.38
N ASP A 200 20.40 -6.44 10.36
CA ASP A 200 21.27 -7.53 9.98
C ASP A 200 22.33 -7.77 11.07
N PRO A 201 22.56 -9.03 11.50
CA PRO A 201 23.49 -9.35 12.58
C PRO A 201 24.94 -8.95 12.29
N LEU A 202 25.37 -9.01 11.02
CA LEU A 202 26.75 -8.80 10.60
C LEU A 202 27.04 -7.32 10.35
N THR A 203 26.23 -6.68 9.52
CA THR A 203 26.44 -5.28 9.10
C THR A 203 25.88 -4.26 10.10
N ARG A 204 25.04 -4.69 11.04
CA ARG A 204 24.29 -3.85 12.00
C ARG A 204 23.38 -2.81 11.34
N ARG A 205 23.21 -2.84 10.01
CA ARG A 205 22.29 -1.97 9.27
C ARG A 205 20.86 -2.50 9.35
N VAL A 206 19.89 -1.60 9.33
CA VAL A 206 18.46 -1.98 9.31
C VAL A 206 18.10 -2.47 7.92
N THR A 207 17.73 -3.74 7.80
CA THR A 207 17.36 -4.37 6.52
C THR A 207 15.86 -4.43 6.32
N ARG A 208 15.07 -4.45 7.40
CA ARG A 208 13.60 -4.51 7.34
C ARG A 208 13.00 -3.76 8.52
N VAL A 209 11.77 -3.28 8.38
CA VAL A 209 11.02 -2.68 9.48
C VAL A 209 9.68 -3.38 9.59
N ARG A 210 9.45 -4.06 10.72
CA ARG A 210 8.17 -4.71 11.05
C ARG A 210 7.22 -3.66 11.63
N VAL A 211 5.98 -3.68 11.20
CA VAL A 211 4.89 -2.91 11.76
C VAL A 211 3.92 -3.88 12.41
N ASN A 212 3.80 -3.81 13.73
CA ASN A 212 2.70 -4.48 14.42
C ASN A 212 1.54 -3.49 14.51
N VAL A 213 0.34 -3.95 14.20
CA VAL A 213 -0.88 -3.14 14.18
C VAL A 213 -1.71 -3.45 15.43
N THR A 214 -2.34 -2.45 16.01
CA THR A 214 -3.44 -2.62 16.96
C THR A 214 -4.71 -2.13 16.30
N THR A 215 -5.70 -3.01 16.20
CA THR A 215 -7.05 -2.72 15.74
C THR A 215 -8.04 -2.97 16.87
N LYS A 216 -9.32 -2.65 16.68
CA LYS A 216 -10.38 -3.00 17.65
C LYS A 216 -10.46 -4.50 17.92
N SER A 217 -10.23 -5.33 16.90
CA SER A 217 -10.35 -6.79 16.95
C SER A 217 -9.02 -7.54 17.11
N SER A 218 -7.87 -6.85 17.03
CA SER A 218 -6.56 -7.52 17.12
C SER A 218 -6.37 -8.16 18.50
N PHE A 219 -5.96 -9.43 18.50
CA PHE A 219 -5.60 -10.22 19.66
C PHE A 219 -4.11 -10.61 19.61
N TRP A 220 -3.29 -9.85 20.32
CA TRP A 220 -1.86 -10.15 20.47
C TRP A 220 -1.60 -10.95 21.74
N THR A 221 -0.72 -11.95 21.63
CA THR A 221 -0.24 -12.69 22.80
C THR A 221 0.81 -11.88 23.55
N ALA A 222 0.79 -11.94 24.89
CA ALA A 222 1.80 -11.30 25.73
C ALA A 222 3.22 -11.72 25.30
N GLY A 223 4.15 -10.76 25.25
CA GLY A 223 5.52 -11.01 24.81
C GLY A 223 5.75 -11.06 23.30
N GLN A 224 4.70 -11.03 22.46
CA GLN A 224 4.84 -11.09 20.99
C GLN A 224 4.71 -9.71 20.32
N PHE A 225 4.08 -8.76 21.00
CA PHE A 225 3.85 -7.42 20.47
C PHE A 225 5.11 -6.55 20.56
N PHE A 226 5.62 -6.28 21.77
CA PHE A 226 6.85 -5.53 21.98
C PHE A 226 8.09 -6.42 21.84
N PRO A 227 9.14 -5.99 21.10
CA PRO A 227 10.38 -6.74 21.03
C PRO A 227 11.19 -6.58 22.32
N LEU A 228 12.00 -7.59 22.63
CA LEU A 228 12.97 -7.52 23.72
C LEU A 228 14.26 -6.80 23.27
N PRO A 229 14.88 -6.00 24.14
CA PRO A 229 16.25 -5.55 23.95
C PRO A 229 17.24 -6.75 23.95
N PRO A 230 18.39 -6.64 23.26
CA PRO A 230 18.85 -5.49 22.49
C PRO A 230 18.16 -5.40 21.13
N CYS A 231 17.53 -4.26 20.83
CA CYS A 231 16.96 -3.96 19.53
C CYS A 231 17.18 -2.48 19.15
N PRO A 232 17.05 -2.11 17.86
CA PRO A 232 17.08 -0.71 17.44
C PRO A 232 15.95 0.10 18.08
N PRO A 233 16.02 1.44 18.07
CA PRO A 233 14.95 2.29 18.60
C PRO A 233 13.59 1.94 17.98
N VAL A 234 12.66 1.48 18.82
CA VAL A 234 11.28 1.16 18.47
C VAL A 234 10.43 2.42 18.60
N SER A 235 9.41 2.58 17.75
CA SER A 235 8.51 3.73 17.82
C SER A 235 7.05 3.30 17.89
N ILE A 236 6.26 4.06 18.64
CA ILE A 236 4.81 3.89 18.71
C ILE A 236 4.12 5.01 17.95
N VAL A 237 2.96 4.70 17.37
CA VAL A 237 2.05 5.63 16.73
C VAL A 237 0.67 5.42 17.31
N HIS A 238 0.09 6.45 17.90
CA HIS A 238 -1.20 6.42 18.59
C HIS A 238 -1.85 7.81 18.49
N ASP A 239 -3.15 7.87 18.21
CA ASP A 239 -3.93 9.11 18.04
C ASP A 239 -3.25 10.17 17.15
N GLY A 240 -2.73 9.75 16.00
CA GLY A 240 -2.06 10.66 15.06
C GLY A 240 -0.73 11.25 15.54
N LYS A 241 -0.21 10.80 16.69
CA LYS A 241 1.09 11.19 17.23
C LYS A 241 2.04 10.01 17.24
N PHE A 242 3.34 10.29 17.27
CA PHE A 242 4.38 9.25 17.32
C PHE A 242 5.53 9.63 18.24
N ARG A 243 6.16 8.62 18.86
CA ARG A 243 7.39 8.78 19.65
C ARG A 243 8.23 7.50 19.63
N SER A 244 9.53 7.64 19.88
CA SER A 244 10.40 6.49 20.16
C SER A 244 10.28 6.07 21.62
N LEU A 245 10.46 4.78 21.89
CA LEU A 245 10.47 4.23 23.25
C LEU A 245 11.91 4.15 23.78
N SER A 246 12.08 4.41 25.08
CA SER A 246 13.33 4.11 25.77
C SER A 246 13.53 2.60 25.95
N ARG A 247 14.73 2.16 26.32
CA ARG A 247 15.00 0.75 26.63
C ARG A 247 14.18 0.27 27.83
N ASP A 248 14.08 1.10 28.87
CA ASP A 248 13.34 0.77 30.09
C ASP A 248 11.83 0.67 29.82
N GLU A 249 11.30 1.56 28.96
CA GLU A 249 9.91 1.46 28.50
C GLU A 249 9.64 0.19 27.70
N LEU A 250 10.59 -0.27 26.88
CA LEU A 250 10.43 -1.52 26.14
C LEU A 250 10.40 -2.73 27.09
N VAL A 251 11.22 -2.73 28.13
CA VAL A 251 11.23 -3.78 29.16
C VAL A 251 9.93 -3.78 29.95
N SER A 252 9.46 -2.61 30.39
CA SER A 252 8.21 -2.50 31.17
C SER A 252 6.97 -2.88 30.35
N ARG A 253 6.98 -2.63 29.03
CA ARG A 253 5.90 -2.97 28.11
C ARG A 253 6.01 -4.37 27.50
N LYS A 254 6.95 -5.22 27.94
CA LYS A 254 7.17 -6.58 27.38
C LYS A 254 5.90 -7.41 27.27
N MET A 255 5.05 -7.38 28.31
CA MET A 255 3.82 -8.19 28.36
C MET A 255 2.60 -7.49 27.75
N TRP A 256 2.75 -6.24 27.30
CA TRP A 256 1.65 -5.49 26.72
C TRP A 256 1.32 -6.03 25.33
N THR A 257 0.03 -5.99 25.00
CA THR A 257 -0.53 -6.56 23.76
C THR A 257 -1.07 -5.48 22.82
N ARG A 258 -0.99 -4.21 23.21
CA ARG A 258 -1.52 -3.08 22.46
C ARG A 258 -0.60 -1.86 22.58
N VAL A 259 -0.69 -0.96 21.61
CA VAL A 259 -0.20 0.40 21.77
C VAL A 259 -1.21 1.16 22.64
N THR A 260 -0.73 1.77 23.71
CA THR A 260 -1.52 2.70 24.53
C THR A 260 -0.81 4.05 24.58
N ARG A 261 -1.54 5.08 25.02
CA ARG A 261 -1.00 6.42 25.29
C ARG A 261 0.22 6.34 26.24
N PRO A 262 1.11 7.35 26.19
CA PRO A 262 2.19 7.50 27.16
C PRO A 262 1.67 7.37 28.59
#